data_AF-A0AAW6G3C0-F1
#
_entry.id   AF-A0AAW6G3C0-F1
#
_cell.length_a   1.000
_cell.length_b   1.000
_cell.length_c   1.000
_cell.angle_alpha   90.00
_cell.angle_beta   90.00
_cell.angle_gamma   90.00
#
_symmetry.space_group_name_H-M   'P 1'
#
loop_
_entity.id
_entity.type
_entity.pdbx_description
1 polymer ?
#
loop_
_entity_poly.entity_id
_entity_poly.type
_entity_poly.pdbx_seq_one_letter_code
_entity_poly.pdbx_strand_id
1 'polypeptide(L)'
;MKLNYNEWLKLAFWEYNRYPDEELTRELFQETFGSVPGAHYYEKWVHYYEKNLLGMIAYFRGEEDKGQKFCDMVARQVERYVQNREAYTENNHL
;
A
#
# COMPACT_ATOMS: atom_id res chain seq x y z
N MET A 1 1.11 -7.46 -13.78
CA MET A 1 -0.31 -7.24 -13.42
C MET A 1 -0.93 -6.30 -14.44
N LYS A 2 -2.07 -6.65 -15.05
CA LYS A 2 -2.81 -5.73 -15.94
C LYS A 2 -3.85 -5.01 -15.10
N LEU A 3 -3.68 -3.72 -14.88
CA LEU A 3 -4.67 -2.91 -14.17
C LEU A 3 -6.00 -2.95 -14.94
N ASN A 4 -7.04 -3.48 -14.30
CA ASN A 4 -8.41 -3.48 -14.80
C ASN A 4 -9.31 -2.73 -13.81
N TYR A 5 -10.58 -2.52 -14.18
CA TYR A 5 -11.52 -1.78 -13.34
C TYR A 5 -11.62 -2.33 -11.91
N ASN A 6 -11.69 -3.66 -11.75
CA ASN A 6 -11.81 -4.29 -10.43
C ASN A 6 -10.55 -4.09 -9.58
N GLU A 7 -9.36 -4.15 -10.18
CA GLU A 7 -8.11 -3.89 -9.45
C GLU A 7 -8.01 -2.42 -9.01
N TRP A 8 -8.44 -1.48 -9.85
CA TRP A 8 -8.55 -0.08 -9.47
C TRP A 8 -9.57 0.17 -8.37
N LEU A 9 -10.71 -0.53 -8.42
CA LEU A 9 -11.76 -0.40 -7.42
C LEU A 9 -11.29 -0.88 -6.04
N LYS A 10 -10.59 -2.01 -5.97
CA LYS A 10 -9.99 -2.52 -4.71
C LYS A 10 -8.99 -1.52 -4.13
N LEU A 11 -8.07 -1.01 -4.97
CA LEU A 11 -7.09 -0.02 -4.55
C LEU A 11 -7.77 1.26 -4.04
N ALA A 12 -8.78 1.76 -4.75
CA ALA A 12 -9.52 2.96 -4.37
C ALA A 12 -10.27 2.78 -3.05
N PHE A 13 -10.91 1.62 -2.83
CA PHE A 13 -11.57 1.34 -1.55
C PHE A 13 -10.60 1.25 -0.39
N TRP A 14 -9.45 0.59 -0.58
CA TRP A 14 -8.40 0.57 0.43
C TRP A 14 -7.87 1.98 0.71
N GLU A 15 -7.52 2.76 -0.31
CA GLU A 15 -7.00 4.13 -0.14
C GLU A 15 -7.99 5.02 0.63
N TYR A 16 -9.29 4.90 0.34
CA TYR A 16 -10.33 5.73 0.94
C TYR A 16 -10.76 5.27 2.35
N ASN A 17 -10.72 3.96 2.63
CA ASN A 17 -11.30 3.38 3.84
C ASN A 17 -10.31 2.66 4.77
N ARG A 18 -9.00 2.63 4.45
CA ARG A 18 -8.01 1.95 5.30
C ARG A 18 -8.03 2.51 6.72
N TYR A 19 -8.04 1.60 7.69
CA TYR A 19 -7.80 1.95 9.09
C TYR A 19 -6.30 2.13 9.35
N PRO A 20 -5.90 2.79 10.46
CA PRO A 20 -4.49 3.01 10.79
C PRO A 20 -3.61 1.75 10.81
N ASP A 21 -4.18 0.59 11.15
CA ASP A 21 -3.52 -0.72 11.17
C ASP A 21 -3.43 -1.38 9.79
N GLU A 22 -4.17 -0.88 8.79
CA GLU A 22 -4.13 -1.29 7.38
C GLU A 22 -3.26 -0.34 6.53
N GLU A 23 -2.54 0.60 7.17
CA GLU A 23 -1.64 1.56 6.52
C GLU A 23 -0.28 0.97 6.12
N LEU A 24 0.44 1.70 5.27
CA LEU A 24 1.86 1.45 5.00
C LEU A 24 2.71 1.95 6.17
N THR A 25 2.91 1.09 7.17
CA THR A 25 3.72 1.37 8.37
C THR A 25 5.22 1.41 8.10
N ARG A 26 5.96 2.00 9.03
CA ARG A 26 7.44 2.05 8.97
C ARG A 26 8.05 0.66 8.85
N GLU A 27 7.52 -0.30 9.60
CA GLU A 27 7.99 -1.68 9.63
C GLU A 27 7.84 -2.33 8.24
N LEU A 28 6.74 -2.07 7.54
CA LEU A 28 6.52 -2.57 6.18
C LEU A 28 7.55 -1.99 5.19
N PHE A 29 7.84 -0.70 5.29
CA PHE A 29 8.89 -0.10 4.47
C PHE A 29 10.28 -0.70 4.78
N GLN A 30 10.59 -0.93 6.06
CA GLN A 30 11.85 -1.54 6.46
C GLN A 30 11.97 -3.01 6.05
N GLU A 31 10.88 -3.77 6.09
CA GLU A 31 10.81 -5.14 5.54
C GLU A 31 11.07 -5.14 4.03
N THR A 32 10.45 -4.20 3.31
CA THR A 32 10.46 -4.14 1.83
C THR A 32 11.80 -3.64 1.27
N PHE A 33 12.38 -2.61 1.90
CA PHE A 33 13.55 -1.89 1.38
C PHE A 33 14.82 -2.04 2.24
N GLY A 34 14.73 -2.73 3.38
CA GLY A 34 15.78 -2.82 4.38
C GLY A 34 15.70 -1.71 5.43
N SER A 35 16.36 -1.91 6.58
CA SER A 35 16.19 -1.06 7.77
C SER A 35 16.43 0.44 7.53
N VAL A 36 17.57 0.80 6.93
CA VAL A 36 17.93 2.22 6.69
C VAL A 36 17.16 2.81 5.49
N PRO A 37 17.15 2.18 4.30
CA PRO A 37 16.42 2.73 3.15
C PRO A 37 14.91 2.78 3.40
N GLY A 38 14.35 1.76 4.03
CA GLY A 38 12.93 1.70 4.38
C GLY A 38 12.51 2.81 5.34
N ALA A 39 13.30 3.08 6.39
CA ALA A 39 13.03 4.23 7.26
C ALA A 39 13.05 5.55 6.47
N HIS A 40 14.03 5.74 5.58
CA HIS A 40 14.09 6.94 4.75
C HIS A 40 12.87 7.10 3.82
N TYR A 41 12.42 6.01 3.19
CA TYR A 41 11.24 6.04 2.33
C TYR A 41 9.95 6.23 3.10
N TYR A 42 9.85 5.70 4.33
CA TYR A 42 8.72 5.95 5.21
C TYR A 42 8.61 7.43 5.60
N GLU A 43 9.72 8.09 5.94
CA GLU A 43 9.72 9.53 6.24
C GLU A 43 9.24 10.35 5.03
N LYS A 44 9.67 10.00 3.81
CA LYS A 44 9.16 10.62 2.58
C LYS A 44 7.67 10.36 2.38
N TRP A 45 7.24 9.12 2.58
CA TRP A 45 5.83 8.73 2.48
C TRP A 45 4.94 9.58 3.39
N VAL A 46 5.31 9.72 4.67
CA VAL A 46 4.51 10.45 5.65
C VAL A 46 4.63 11.96 5.51
N HIS A 47 5.84 12.49 5.38
CA HIS A 47 6.08 13.93 5.53
C HIS A 47 6.22 14.70 4.22
N TYR A 48 6.71 14.06 3.16
CA TYR A 48 6.92 14.75 1.87
C TYR A 48 5.75 14.51 0.91
N TYR A 49 5.24 13.30 0.86
CA TYR A 49 4.14 12.91 -0.02
C TYR A 49 2.80 12.84 0.71
N GLU A 50 2.74 13.06 2.02
CA GLU A 50 1.50 13.09 2.81
C GLU A 50 0.61 11.86 2.57
N LYS A 51 1.24 10.68 2.50
CA LYS A 51 0.60 9.40 2.19
C LYS A 51 -0.09 9.34 0.82
N ASN A 52 0.37 10.14 -0.15
CA ASN A 52 -0.11 10.11 -1.53
C ASN A 52 0.59 9.01 -2.33
N LEU A 53 -0.16 7.97 -2.74
CA LEU A 53 0.36 6.86 -3.53
C LEU A 53 1.02 7.29 -4.85
N LEU A 54 0.37 8.18 -5.60
CA LEU A 54 0.86 8.58 -6.92
C LEU A 54 2.16 9.36 -6.82
N GLY A 55 2.28 10.23 -5.81
CA GLY A 55 3.50 10.97 -5.50
C GLY A 55 4.65 10.03 -5.14
N MET A 56 4.38 9.02 -4.32
CA MET A 56 5.40 8.05 -3.92
C MET A 56 5.81 7.10 -5.06
N ILE A 57 4.88 6.69 -5.94
CA ILE A 57 5.24 5.93 -7.15
C ILE A 57 6.10 6.79 -8.09
N ALA A 58 5.73 8.06 -8.29
CA ALA A 58 6.49 8.97 -9.13
C ALA A 58 7.91 9.23 -8.61
N TYR A 59 8.11 9.18 -7.29
CA TYR A 59 9.43 9.31 -6.66
C TYR A 59 10.42 8.26 -7.15
N PHE A 60 9.97 7.00 -7.33
CA PHE A 60 10.83 5.90 -7.78
C PHE A 60 11.09 5.88 -9.29
N ARG A 61 10.77 6.96 -10.02
CA ARG A 61 11.05 7.08 -11.46
C ARG A 61 12.54 6.87 -11.74
N GLY A 62 12.84 5.90 -12.61
CA GLY A 62 14.22 5.51 -12.95
C GLY A 62 14.84 4.49 -11.99
N GLU A 63 14.10 4.07 -10.95
CA GLU A 63 14.48 3.02 -10.01
C GLU A 63 13.43 1.88 -10.04
N GLU A 64 13.29 1.23 -11.19
CA GLU A 64 12.23 0.25 -11.50
C GLU A 64 12.06 -0.82 -10.41
N ASP A 65 13.16 -1.39 -9.92
CA ASP A 65 13.14 -2.39 -8.83
C ASP A 65 12.49 -1.85 -7.55
N LYS A 66 12.72 -0.57 -7.22
CA LYS A 66 12.16 0.05 -6.01
C LYS A 66 10.70 0.42 -6.21
N GLY A 67 10.36 0.92 -7.40
CA GLY A 67 8.98 1.17 -7.79
C GLY A 67 8.15 -0.11 -7.72
N GLN A 68 8.66 -1.23 -8.25
CA GLN A 68 7.97 -2.52 -8.20
C GLN A 68 7.81 -3.02 -6.76
N LYS A 69 8.85 -2.95 -5.93
CA LYS A 69 8.75 -3.30 -4.50
C LYS A 69 7.68 -2.48 -3.76
N PHE A 70 7.57 -1.19 -4.07
CA PHE A 70 6.51 -0.34 -3.50
C PHE A 70 5.12 -0.83 -3.94
N CYS A 71 4.94 -1.11 -5.24
CA CYS A 71 3.70 -1.66 -5.78
C CYS A 71 3.33 -3.00 -5.13
N ASP A 72 4.29 -3.90 -4.93
CA ASP A 72 4.07 -5.21 -4.31
C ASP A 72 3.65 -5.05 -2.83
N MET A 73 4.26 -4.13 -2.10
CA MET A 73 3.89 -3.80 -0.73
C MET A 73 2.46 -3.24 -0.64
N VAL A 74 2.08 -2.35 -1.56
CA VAL A 74 0.72 -1.80 -1.65
C VAL A 74 -0.28 -2.90 -1.97
N ALA A 75 0.01 -3.74 -2.98
CA ALA A 75 -0.86 -4.85 -3.37
C ALA A 75 -1.13 -5.80 -2.19
N ARG A 76 -0.08 -6.13 -1.41
CA ARG A 76 -0.21 -6.95 -0.20
C ARG A 76 -1.17 -6.35 0.84
N GLN A 77 -1.16 -5.02 1.03
CA GLN A 77 -2.09 -4.37 1.96
C GLN A 77 -3.52 -4.29 1.41
N VAL A 78 -3.68 -4.04 0.11
CA VAL A 78 -4.98 -4.06 -0.56
C VAL A 78 -5.63 -5.44 -0.47
N GLU A 79 -4.86 -6.50 -0.71
CA GLU A 79 -5.33 -7.89 -0.59
C GLU A 79 -5.77 -8.23 0.83
N ARG A 80 -4.99 -7.84 1.85
CA ARG A 80 -5.35 -8.00 3.26
C ARG A 80 -6.65 -7.27 3.61
N TYR A 81 -6.79 -6.03 3.15
CA TYR A 81 -8.01 -5.24 3.36
C TYR A 81 -9.25 -5.93 2.77
N VAL A 82 -9.14 -6.42 1.53
CA VAL A 82 -10.23 -7.14 0.86
C VAL A 82 -10.61 -8.40 1.64
N GLN A 83 -9.62 -9.21 2.02
CA GLN A 83 -9.84 -10.43 2.82
C GLN A 83 -10.51 -10.13 4.16
N ASN A 84 -10.07 -9.08 4.86
CA ASN A 84 -10.69 -8.67 6.12
C ASN A 84 -12.16 -8.30 5.93
N ARG A 85 -12.48 -7.53 4.88
CA ARG A 85 -13.87 -7.10 4.60
C ARG A 85 -14.76 -8.25 4.12
N GLU A 86 -14.22 -9.19 3.34
CA GLU A 86 -14.93 -10.42 2.97
C GLU A 86 -15.24 -11.25 4.24
N ALA A 87 -14.24 -11.48 5.09
CA ALA A 87 -14.43 -12.20 6.35
C ALA A 87 -15.42 -11.50 7.30
N TYR A 88 -15.44 -10.17 7.37
CA TYR A 88 -16.46 -9.44 8.13
C TYR A 88 -17.86 -9.63 7.56
N THR A 89 -18.00 -9.75 6.25
CA THR A 89 -19.30 -9.96 5.59
C THR A 89 -19.81 -11.38 5.83
N GLU A 90 -18.92 -12.38 5.73
CA GLU A 90 -19.24 -13.80 5.98
C GLU A 90 -19.55 -14.07 7.46
N ASN A 91 -18.80 -13.48 8.39
CA ASN A 91 -19.01 -13.68 9.82
C ASN A 91 -20.20 -12.89 10.39
N ASN A 92 -20.72 -11.91 9.64
CA ASN A 92 -21.89 -11.11 10.03
C ASN A 92 -23.12 -11.41 9.18
N HIS A 93 -23.27 -12.63 8.65
CA HIS A 93 -24.53 -13.11 8.07
C HIS A 93 -25.67 -13.09 9.11
N LEU A 94 -26.30 -11.91 9.22
CA LEU A 94 -27.74 -11.69 9.35
C LEU A 94 -28.38 -11.79 7.95
#